data_AF-A0A9N9XFZ8-F1
#
_entry.id   AF-A0A9N9XFZ8-F1
#
_cell.length_a   1.000
_cell.length_b   1.000
_cell.length_c   1.000
_cell.angle_alpha   90.00
_cell.angle_beta   90.00
_cell.angle_gamma   90.00
#
_symmetry.space_group_name_H-M   'P 1'
#
loop_
_entity.id
_entity.type
_entity.pdbx_description
1 polymer ?
#
loop_
_entity_poly.entity_id
_entity_poly.type
_entity_poly.pdbx_seq_one_letter_code
_entity_poly.pdbx_strand_id
1 'polypeptide(L)'
;MLCTRLQKRCSNAYFSEKTRDMSTRKRAQWTEEAIEAAMNAVRDGMAVYKAALTFNIPRRTLRNHLASGSLQKRIGRRPVLTKLQEEELVRRIGRLCDVGMPLTPKILRKNVYAFVKEAGKASILS
;
A
#
# COMPACT_ATOMS: atom_id res chain seq x y z
N MET A 1 27.43 -63.14 -4.44
CA MET A 1 26.42 -62.71 -3.43
C MET A 1 26.80 -61.28 -3.05
N LEU A 2 26.03 -60.21 -3.22
CA LEU A 2 24.59 -59.97 -3.27
C LEU A 2 24.20 -59.00 -4.41
N CYS A 3 22.98 -59.22 -4.88
CA CYS A 3 22.17 -58.36 -5.75
C CYS A 3 21.66 -57.12 -4.97
N THR A 4 21.55 -55.94 -5.61
CA THR A 4 20.33 -55.09 -5.58
C THR A 4 20.43 -53.85 -6.50
N ARG A 5 19.78 -53.98 -7.66
CA ARG A 5 18.83 -53.03 -8.27
C ARG A 5 18.49 -51.75 -7.45
N LEU A 6 18.83 -50.57 -7.98
CA LEU A 6 18.06 -49.33 -7.81
C LEU A 6 18.19 -48.48 -9.09
N GLN A 7 17.31 -48.69 -10.07
CA GLN A 7 16.19 -47.80 -10.37
C GLN A 7 16.57 -46.32 -10.54
N LYS A 8 16.64 -45.93 -11.81
CA LYS A 8 15.96 -44.77 -12.43
C LYS A 8 15.79 -43.56 -11.50
N ARG A 9 16.50 -42.47 -11.81
CA ARG A 9 15.86 -41.15 -11.87
C ARG A 9 16.29 -40.42 -13.14
N CYS A 10 15.45 -40.59 -14.15
CA CYS A 10 15.27 -39.62 -15.21
C CYS A 10 15.08 -38.22 -14.63
N SER A 11 15.41 -37.24 -15.47
CA SER A 11 14.82 -35.90 -15.53
C SER A 11 14.85 -35.09 -14.24
N ASN A 12 15.87 -34.23 -14.11
CA ASN A 12 15.62 -32.90 -13.53
C ASN A 12 15.90 -31.80 -14.57
N ALA A 13 15.35 -31.98 -15.77
CA ALA A 13 15.03 -30.90 -16.70
C ALA A 13 13.72 -30.20 -16.27
N TYR A 14 13.59 -29.91 -14.98
CA TYR A 14 12.37 -29.37 -14.38
C TYR A 14 12.67 -28.36 -13.26
N PHE A 15 13.62 -27.47 -13.50
CA PHE A 15 13.62 -26.19 -12.81
C PHE A 15 14.07 -25.09 -13.77
N SER A 16 13.27 -24.90 -14.82
CA SER A 16 13.22 -23.62 -15.52
C SER A 16 12.66 -22.61 -14.53
N GLU A 17 13.54 -21.80 -13.92
CA GLU A 17 13.15 -20.61 -13.16
C GLU A 17 12.51 -19.61 -14.12
N LYS A 18 11.25 -19.86 -14.44
CA LYS A 18 10.33 -18.84 -14.91
C LYS A 18 10.14 -17.95 -13.70
N THR A 19 10.96 -16.91 -13.56
CA THR A 19 10.63 -15.78 -12.69
C THR A 19 9.23 -15.37 -13.11
N ARG A 20 8.22 -15.74 -12.32
CA ARG A 20 6.90 -15.15 -12.47
C ARG A 20 7.17 -13.67 -12.35
N ASP A 21 7.08 -12.93 -13.45
CA ASP A 21 6.93 -11.49 -13.37
C ASP A 21 5.68 -11.29 -12.51
N MET A 22 5.91 -11.07 -11.23
CA MET A 22 4.92 -10.61 -10.28
C MET A 22 4.67 -9.15 -10.63
N SER A 23 4.18 -8.92 -11.87
CA SER A 23 3.74 -7.63 -12.34
C SER A 23 2.54 -7.31 -11.46
N THR A 24 2.82 -6.62 -10.35
CA THR A 24 1.79 -6.11 -9.47
C THR A 24 1.00 -5.14 -10.34
N ARG A 25 -0.25 -5.48 -10.65
CA ARG A 25 -1.12 -4.61 -11.45
C ARG A 25 -1.10 -3.24 -10.81
N LYS A 26 -0.43 -2.28 -11.46
CA LYS A 26 -0.21 -0.94 -10.92
C LYS A 26 -1.58 -0.28 -10.75
N ARG A 27 -2.03 -0.09 -9.51
CA ARG A 27 -3.35 0.47 -9.21
C ARG A 27 -3.31 1.99 -9.31
N ALA A 28 -4.43 2.59 -9.72
CA ALA A 28 -4.64 4.04 -9.75
C ALA A 28 -3.45 4.82 -10.35
N GLN A 29 -3.19 4.68 -11.64
CA GLN A 29 -2.03 5.31 -12.29
C GLN A 29 -2.19 6.79 -12.61
N TRP A 30 -3.33 7.39 -12.25
CA TRP A 30 -3.57 8.82 -12.41
C TRP A 30 -2.85 9.65 -11.33
N THR A 31 -2.48 10.88 -11.68
CA THR A 31 -1.88 11.88 -10.78
C THR A 31 -2.96 12.75 -10.13
N GLU A 32 -2.64 13.40 -9.01
CA GLU A 32 -3.57 14.33 -8.35
C GLU A 32 -3.87 15.55 -9.24
N GLU A 33 -2.83 16.05 -9.93
CA GLU A 33 -2.94 17.12 -10.94
C GLU A 33 -3.92 16.76 -12.06
N ALA A 34 -3.91 15.51 -12.54
CA ALA A 34 -4.84 15.06 -13.57
C ALA A 34 -6.29 15.05 -13.05
N ILE A 35 -6.50 14.71 -11.78
CA ILE A 35 -7.84 14.79 -11.16
C ILE A 35 -8.29 16.25 -11.04
N GLU A 36 -7.39 17.15 -10.63
CA GLU A 36 -7.68 18.57 -10.55
C GLU A 36 -8.11 19.14 -11.90
N ALA A 37 -7.31 18.91 -12.94
CA ALA A 37 -7.59 19.33 -14.30
C ALA A 37 -8.90 18.72 -14.83
N ALA A 38 -9.15 17.44 -14.55
CA ALA A 38 -10.39 16.77 -14.95
C ALA A 38 -11.63 17.35 -14.25
N MET A 39 -11.53 17.69 -12.96
CA MET A 39 -12.64 18.32 -12.23
C MET A 39 -12.91 19.73 -12.72
N ASN A 40 -11.87 20.51 -13.01
CA ASN A 40 -12.02 21.86 -13.58
C ASN A 40 -12.68 21.80 -14.95
N ALA A 41 -12.22 20.91 -15.85
CA ALA A 41 -12.84 20.72 -17.15
C ALA A 41 -14.34 20.35 -17.06
N VAL A 42 -14.73 19.54 -16.06
CA VAL A 42 -16.14 19.21 -15.83
C VAL A 42 -16.94 20.42 -15.32
N ARG A 43 -16.36 21.25 -14.46
CA ARG A 43 -16.98 22.51 -14.00
C ARG A 43 -17.16 23.49 -15.14
N ASP A 44 -16.23 23.53 -16.09
CA ASP A 44 -16.28 24.35 -17.31
C ASP A 44 -17.31 23.85 -18.35
N GLY A 45 -18.01 22.74 -18.06
CA GLY A 45 -19.09 22.21 -18.89
C GLY A 45 -18.73 20.95 -19.69
N MET A 46 -17.53 20.38 -19.52
CA MET A 46 -17.18 19.12 -20.18
C MET A 46 -17.95 17.93 -19.58
N ALA A 47 -18.49 17.06 -20.45
CA ALA A 47 -19.12 15.83 -19.99
C ALA A 47 -18.13 14.94 -19.21
N VAL A 48 -18.56 14.38 -18.08
CA VAL A 48 -17.74 13.53 -17.19
C VAL A 48 -17.08 12.35 -17.93
N TYR A 49 -17.75 11.80 -18.94
CA TYR A 49 -17.17 10.72 -19.77
C TYR A 49 -15.99 11.21 -20.60
N LYS A 50 -16.14 12.37 -21.23
CA LYS A 50 -15.10 12.98 -22.07
C LYS A 50 -13.88 13.35 -21.22
N ALA A 51 -14.10 13.99 -20.07
CA ALA A 51 -13.03 14.30 -19.13
C ALA A 51 -12.27 13.03 -18.66
N ALA A 52 -12.99 11.95 -18.33
CA ALA A 52 -12.38 10.69 -17.93
C ALA A 52 -11.44 10.10 -19.00
N LEU A 53 -11.82 10.18 -20.28
CA LEU A 53 -10.99 9.74 -21.39
C LEU A 53 -9.77 10.65 -21.62
N THR A 54 -9.99 11.97 -21.66
CA THR A 54 -8.93 12.96 -21.91
C THR A 54 -7.82 12.88 -20.87
N PHE A 55 -8.18 12.73 -19.60
CA PHE A 55 -7.22 12.71 -18.48
C PHE A 55 -6.84 11.29 -18.04
N ASN A 56 -7.28 10.25 -18.75
CA ASN A 56 -7.01 8.83 -18.45
C ASN A 56 -7.35 8.41 -17.00
N ILE A 57 -8.48 8.90 -16.48
CA ILE A 57 -8.98 8.58 -15.14
C ILE A 57 -10.22 7.70 -15.27
N PRO A 58 -10.35 6.60 -14.49
CA PRO A 58 -11.58 5.82 -14.50
C PRO A 58 -12.81 6.68 -14.17
N ARG A 59 -13.87 6.58 -14.98
CA ARG A 59 -15.11 7.37 -14.82
C ARG A 59 -15.71 7.30 -13.42
N ARG A 60 -15.66 6.12 -12.76
CA ARG A 60 -16.14 5.96 -11.37
C ARG A 60 -15.28 6.75 -10.38
N THR A 61 -13.96 6.75 -10.58
CA THR A 61 -13.04 7.55 -9.76
C THR A 61 -13.35 9.03 -9.89
N LEU A 62 -13.41 9.56 -11.11
CA LEU A 62 -13.72 10.98 -11.34
C LEU A 62 -15.05 11.39 -10.69
N ARG A 63 -16.08 10.56 -10.81
CA ARG A 63 -17.39 10.79 -10.16
C ARG A 63 -17.30 10.83 -8.63
N ASN A 64 -16.53 9.93 -8.02
CA ASN A 64 -16.34 9.92 -6.57
C ASN A 64 -15.61 11.16 -6.07
N HIS A 65 -14.63 11.65 -6.84
CA HIS A 65 -13.91 12.90 -6.54
C HIS A 65 -14.81 14.13 -6.71
N LEU A 66 -15.66 14.17 -7.74
CA LEU A 66 -16.68 15.22 -7.88
C LEU A 66 -17.67 15.25 -6.71
N ALA A 67 -18.09 14.09 -6.22
CA ALA A 67 -19.01 14.00 -5.08
C ALA A 67 -18.32 14.35 -3.74
N SER A 68 -17.06 13.95 -3.56
CA SER A 68 -16.31 14.19 -2.31
C SER A 68 -15.65 15.57 -2.27
N GLY A 69 -15.42 16.20 -3.42
CA GLY A 69 -14.62 17.42 -3.57
C GLY A 69 -13.12 17.24 -3.30
N SER A 70 -12.65 16.02 -3.05
CA SER A 70 -11.26 15.75 -2.66
C SER A 70 -10.36 15.60 -3.88
N LEU A 71 -9.18 16.22 -3.83
CA LEU A 71 -8.12 16.08 -4.85
C LEU A 71 -7.17 14.91 -4.54
N GLN A 72 -7.13 14.52 -3.27
CA GLN A 72 -6.10 13.63 -2.75
C GLN A 72 -6.30 12.19 -3.21
N LYS A 73 -5.22 11.60 -3.71
CA LYS A 73 -5.13 10.19 -4.07
C LYS A 73 -4.93 9.34 -2.84
N ARG A 74 -6.03 8.95 -2.20
CA ARG A 74 -6.00 8.05 -1.03
C ARG A 74 -6.51 6.67 -1.42
N ILE A 75 -5.65 5.67 -1.32
CA ILE A 75 -6.00 4.26 -1.53
C ILE A 75 -5.95 3.55 -0.19
N GLY A 76 -7.03 2.85 0.17
CA GLY A 76 -7.07 2.00 1.37
C GLY A 76 -7.67 2.67 2.62
N ARG A 77 -7.39 2.07 3.79
CA ARG A 77 -7.93 2.49 5.08
C ARG A 77 -7.26 3.80 5.54
N ARG A 78 -8.02 4.64 6.24
CA ARG A 78 -7.47 5.88 6.83
C ARG A 78 -6.42 5.53 7.90
N PRO A 79 -5.29 6.26 7.95
CA PRO A 79 -4.31 6.07 9.00
C PRO A 79 -4.93 6.39 10.37
N VAL A 80 -4.55 5.62 11.39
CA VAL A 80 -5.03 5.82 12.77
C VAL A 80 -4.27 6.96 13.45
N LEU A 81 -2.99 7.10 13.14
CA LEU A 81 -2.11 8.14 13.68
C LEU A 81 -2.11 9.38 12.77
N THR A 82 -1.89 10.55 13.36
CA THR A 82 -1.61 11.78 12.59
C THR A 82 -0.13 11.82 12.22
N LYS A 83 0.24 12.62 11.21
CA LYS A 83 1.65 12.75 10.78
C LYS A 83 2.60 13.10 11.94
N LEU A 84 2.20 14.05 12.79
CA LEU A 84 2.98 14.45 13.97
C LEU A 84 3.20 13.29 14.95
N GLN A 85 2.17 12.47 15.15
CA GLN A 85 2.27 11.28 16.01
C GLN A 85 3.12 10.19 15.39
N GLU A 86 3.07 10.01 14.07
CA GLU A 86 3.95 9.10 13.35
C GLU A 86 5.42 9.53 13.49
N GLU A 87 5.71 10.82 13.37
CA GLU A 87 7.05 11.37 13.56
C GLU A 87 7.56 11.19 15.00
N GLU A 88 6.69 11.38 16.00
CA GLU A 88 7.02 11.12 17.40
C GLU A 88 7.33 9.63 17.65
N LEU A 89 6.51 8.75 17.10
CA LEU A 89 6.70 7.30 17.19
C LEU A 89 8.01 6.86 16.53
N VAL A 90 8.33 7.39 15.35
CA VAL A 90 9.60 7.12 14.65
C VAL A 90 10.79 7.59 15.48
N ARG A 91 10.74 8.80 16.06
CA ARG A 91 11.79 9.31 16.97
C ARG A 91 11.97 8.43 18.21
N ARG A 92 10.87 7.91 18.78
CA ARG A 92 10.92 6.97 19.90
C ARG A 92 11.63 5.66 19.50
N ILE A 93 11.28 5.11 18.34
CA ILE A 93 11.89 3.86 17.83
C ILE A 93 13.38 4.07 17.50
N GLY A 94 13.76 5.22 16.94
CA GLY A 94 15.16 5.58 16.70
C GLY A 94 15.98 5.59 17.99
N ARG A 95 15.49 6.25 19.05
CA ARG A 95 16.15 6.25 20.36
C ARG A 95 16.35 4.85 20.93
N LEU A 96 15.41 3.92 20.71
CA LEU A 96 15.57 2.53 21.15
C LEU A 96 16.70 1.81 20.38
N CYS A 97 16.94 2.15 19.11
CA CYS A 97 18.08 1.64 18.35
C CYS A 97 19.40 2.12 18.95
N ASP A 98 19.49 3.41 19.25
CA ASP A 98 20.72 4.05 19.72
C ASP A 98 21.19 3.48 21.08
N VAL A 99 20.25 3.07 21.93
CA VAL A 99 20.51 2.43 23.23
C VAL A 99 20.87 0.93 23.08
N GLY A 100 20.84 0.38 21.87
CA GLY A 100 21.21 -1.01 21.58
C GLY A 100 20.09 -2.03 21.83
N MET A 101 18.82 -1.59 21.85
CA MET A 101 17.68 -2.51 21.95
C MET A 101 17.51 -3.29 20.62
N PRO A 102 17.30 -4.62 20.66
CA PRO A 102 17.01 -5.38 19.45
C PRO A 102 15.60 -5.06 18.92
N LEU A 103 15.51 -4.31 17.82
CA LEU A 103 14.24 -4.04 17.14
C LEU A 103 13.74 -5.23 16.34
N THR A 104 13.14 -6.19 17.03
CA THR A 104 12.40 -7.28 16.38
C THR A 104 10.99 -6.81 15.99
N PRO A 105 10.38 -7.39 14.93
CA PRO A 105 9.00 -7.08 14.53
C PRO A 105 7.98 -7.23 15.67
N LYS A 106 8.20 -8.18 16.59
CA LYS A 106 7.34 -8.41 17.75
C LYS A 106 7.40 -7.24 18.74
N ILE A 107 8.60 -6.73 19.02
CA ILE A 107 8.80 -5.58 19.91
C ILE A 107 8.26 -4.31 19.26
N LEU A 108 8.47 -4.13 17.95
CA LEU A 108 7.90 -3.00 17.21
C LEU A 108 6.38 -2.95 17.33
N ARG A 109 5.67 -4.06 17.05
CA ARG A 109 4.20 -4.11 17.19
C ARG A 109 3.72 -3.76 18.59
N LYS A 110 4.42 -4.22 19.63
CA LYS A 110 4.11 -3.89 21.03
C LYS A 110 4.31 -2.40 21.33
N ASN A 111 5.39 -1.80 20.85
CA ASN A 111 5.65 -0.37 21.01
C ASN A 111 4.58 0.48 20.29
N VAL A 112 4.21 0.11 19.05
CA VAL A 112 3.13 0.79 18.32
C VAL A 112 1.80 0.66 19.07
N TYR A 113 1.47 -0.54 19.56
CA TYR A 113 0.25 -0.75 20.35
C TYR A 113 0.23 0.10 21.63
N ALA A 114 1.32 0.11 22.39
CA ALA A 114 1.45 0.92 23.59
C ALA A 114 1.29 2.42 23.27
N PHE A 115 1.93 2.90 22.21
CA PHE A 115 1.81 4.29 21.76
C PHE A 115 0.37 4.65 21.37
N VAL A 116 -0.33 3.80 20.62
CA VAL A 116 -1.73 4.02 20.24
C VAL A 116 -2.66 4.02 21.46
N LYS A 117 -2.37 3.16 22.44
CA LYS A 117 -3.10 3.09 23.72
C LYS A 117 -2.88 4.35 24.56
N GLU A 118 -1.63 4.80 24.70
CA GLU A 118 -1.24 6.03 25.38
C GLU A 118 -1.89 7.26 24.73
N ALA A 119 -1.96 7.29 23.39
CA ALA A 119 -2.59 8.37 22.63
C ALA A 119 -4.13 8.37 22.69
N GLY A 120 -4.77 7.49 23.47
CA GLY A 120 -6.22 7.44 23.63
C GLY A 120 -7.00 6.93 22.41
N LYS A 121 -6.32 6.29 21.44
CA LYS A 121 -6.92 5.80 20.17
C LYS A 121 -7.30 4.31 20.22
N ALA A 122 -7.39 3.74 21.42
CA ALA A 122 -7.55 2.31 21.66
C ALA A 122 -8.91 1.72 21.20
N SER A 123 -9.96 2.53 21.07
CA SER A 123 -11.31 2.09 20.65
C SER A 123 -11.39 1.62 19.18
N ILE A 124 -10.34 1.83 18.39
CA ILE A 124 -10.29 1.53 16.94
C ILE A 124 -9.63 0.16 16.66
N LEU A 125 -9.10 -0.51 17.69
CA LEU A 125 -8.33 -1.76 17.61
C LEU A 125 -9.05 -3.01 18.14
N SER A 126 -10.32 -2.91 18.54
CA SER A 126 -11.17 -4.03 18.96
C SER A 126 -11.83 -4.74 17.79
#